data_AF-A0A414J325-F1
#
_entry.id   AF-A0A414J325-F1
#
_cell.length_a   1.000
_cell.length_b   1.000
_cell.length_c   1.000
_cell.angle_alpha   90.00
_cell.angle_beta   90.00
_cell.angle_gamma   90.00
#
_symmetry.space_group_name_H-M   'P 1'
#
loop_
_entity.id
_entity.type
_entity.pdbx_description
1 polymer ?
#
loop_
_entity_poly.entity_id
_entity_poly.type
_entity_poly.pdbx_seq_one_letter_code
_entity_poly.pdbx_strand_id
1 'polypeptide(L)'
;MKKKKFRNLCLAAVLGIAAFAGVCSYDAGAGTNIHIINVSYDPTRELYESYNKIFKEHWKEKTGQDVDVIQSHGGSGKQALEVINGLQADVVTLALEYDIDAIENSGMIRDRWKEEFPDDSAPYTSTIVFLVRKGNPKNIQDWNDLIRDDVDVITPNPKTSGGARWNYLAAWAYAQKQYNRNEEQMENFIKKLYQNVLVLDSGARSATTSFAENGQGDVKREN
;
A
#
# COMPACT_ATOMS: atom_id res chain seq x y z
N MET A 1 -65.66 35.46 -6.70
CA MET A 1 -65.49 36.92 -6.89
C MET A 1 -65.34 37.61 -5.54
N LYS A 2 -64.16 38.19 -5.27
CA LYS A 2 -63.89 39.47 -4.57
C LYS A 2 -62.47 39.43 -3.98
N LYS A 3 -61.52 39.95 -4.75
CA LYS A 3 -60.22 40.44 -4.29
C LYS A 3 -60.45 41.73 -3.50
N LYS A 4 -59.73 41.96 -2.41
CA LYS A 4 -59.24 43.30 -2.02
C LYS A 4 -57.90 43.17 -1.26
N LYS A 5 -56.88 43.84 -1.81
CA LYS A 5 -55.53 44.05 -1.27
C LYS A 5 -55.53 45.27 -0.34
N PHE A 6 -54.66 45.30 0.68
CA PHE A 6 -53.96 46.47 1.25
C PHE A 6 -52.94 45.89 2.25
N ARG A 7 -51.64 45.69 1.94
CA ARG A 7 -50.49 46.60 1.76
C ARG A 7 -50.11 47.41 3.02
N ASN A 8 -48.91 47.10 3.52
CA ASN A 8 -48.00 47.85 4.41
C ASN A 8 -48.23 47.82 5.94
N LEU A 9 -47.35 47.11 6.64
CA LEU A 9 -46.47 47.73 7.64
C LEU A 9 -45.26 46.83 7.94
N CYS A 10 -44.10 47.16 7.38
CA CYS A 10 -42.80 46.78 7.94
C CYS A 10 -42.42 47.87 8.94
N LEU A 11 -42.14 47.54 10.21
CA LEU A 11 -40.90 47.90 10.92
C LEU A 11 -40.95 47.48 12.40
N ALA A 12 -39.79 47.03 12.87
CA ALA A 12 -39.26 47.14 14.23
C ALA A 12 -39.82 46.23 15.34
N ALA A 13 -39.03 45.21 15.68
CA ALA A 13 -38.42 45.10 17.02
C ALA A 13 -37.34 44.00 17.01
N VAL A 14 -36.10 44.39 16.70
CA VAL A 14 -34.89 43.68 17.13
C VAL A 14 -34.55 44.23 18.52
N LEU A 15 -34.54 43.38 19.54
CA LEU A 15 -33.69 43.42 20.76
C LEU A 15 -34.35 42.61 21.90
N GLY A 16 -33.72 41.49 22.25
CA GLY A 16 -34.08 40.65 23.40
C GLY A 16 -32.95 39.68 23.70
N ILE A 17 -31.91 40.21 24.34
CA ILE A 17 -30.65 39.55 24.72
C ILE A 17 -30.87 38.51 25.82
N ALA A 18 -30.20 37.37 25.66
CA ALA A 18 -29.57 36.47 26.64
C ALA A 18 -30.25 36.27 28.01
N ALA A 19 -30.66 35.02 28.27
CA ALA A 19 -30.30 34.28 29.49
C ALA A 19 -30.88 32.85 29.39
N PHE A 20 -30.05 31.89 28.99
CA PHE A 20 -29.93 30.58 29.63
C PHE A 20 -28.73 29.88 28.99
N ALA A 21 -27.54 30.33 29.40
CA ALA A 21 -26.31 29.56 29.28
C ALA A 21 -26.45 28.36 30.23
N GLY A 22 -27.14 27.32 29.78
CA GLY A 22 -27.03 25.98 30.32
C GLY A 22 -25.64 25.48 29.96
N VAL A 23 -24.70 25.69 30.87
CA VAL A 23 -23.38 25.09 30.87
C VAL A 23 -23.59 23.58 30.87
N CYS A 24 -23.63 22.97 29.69
CA CYS A 24 -23.22 21.60 29.53
C CYS A 24 -21.72 21.61 29.76
N SER A 25 -21.31 21.48 31.02
CA SER A 25 -19.99 21.00 31.35
C SER A 25 -19.87 19.66 30.65
N TYR A 26 -19.18 19.63 29.51
CA TYR A 26 -18.61 18.40 29.03
C TYR A 26 -17.59 18.03 30.10
N ASP A 27 -17.93 17.00 30.86
CA ASP A 27 -16.95 16.35 31.70
C ASP A 27 -15.92 15.76 30.74
N ALA A 28 -14.73 16.37 30.66
CA ALA A 28 -13.60 15.89 29.86
C ALA A 28 -12.95 14.65 30.50
N GLY A 29 -13.77 13.77 31.07
CA GLY A 29 -13.44 12.43 31.53
C GLY A 29 -13.86 11.42 30.47
N ALA A 30 -13.28 11.49 29.28
CA ALA A 30 -13.47 10.50 28.23
C ALA A 30 -12.13 10.30 27.49
N GLY A 31 -11.57 9.09 27.59
CA GLY A 31 -10.33 8.74 26.91
C GLY A 31 -10.42 9.09 25.42
N THR A 32 -9.46 9.89 24.94
CA THR A 32 -9.38 10.25 23.53
C THR A 32 -9.00 9.01 22.73
N ASN A 33 -9.97 8.37 22.10
CA ASN A 33 -9.71 7.29 21.15
C ASN A 33 -9.01 7.90 19.93
N ILE A 34 -7.75 7.52 19.73
CA ILE A 34 -6.96 7.91 18.56
C ILE A 34 -7.25 6.91 17.43
N HIS A 35 -7.48 7.42 16.23
CA HIS A 35 -7.58 6.58 15.03
C HIS A 35 -6.38 6.87 14.13
N ILE A 36 -5.74 5.82 13.64
CA ILE A 36 -4.63 5.89 12.68
C ILE A 36 -5.04 5.11 11.44
N ILE A 37 -4.96 5.74 10.27
CA ILE A 37 -5.15 5.11 8.97
C ILE A 37 -3.77 4.76 8.40
N ASN A 38 -3.43 3.46 8.40
CA ASN A 38 -2.24 2.93 7.76
C ASN A 38 -2.57 2.46 6.33
N VAL A 39 -2.04 3.17 5.34
CA VAL A 39 -2.12 2.78 3.93
C VAL A 39 -0.85 1.99 3.57
N SER A 40 -1.03 0.69 3.32
CA SER A 40 0.07 -0.26 3.30
C SER A 40 0.10 -1.14 2.04
N TYR A 41 1.27 -1.69 1.76
CA TYR A 41 1.50 -2.67 0.71
C TYR A 41 1.01 -4.07 1.14
N ASP A 42 0.16 -4.68 0.32
CA ASP A 42 -0.67 -5.82 0.73
C ASP A 42 0.03 -7.07 1.35
N PRO A 43 1.27 -7.46 0.97
CA PRO A 43 2.00 -8.53 1.66
C PRO A 43 2.31 -8.29 3.14
N THR A 44 2.23 -7.06 3.63
CA THR A 44 2.49 -6.74 5.05
C THR A 44 1.22 -6.80 5.91
N ARG A 45 0.08 -7.21 5.35
CA ARG A 45 -1.22 -7.22 6.06
C ARG A 45 -1.16 -8.00 7.36
N GLU A 46 -0.73 -9.25 7.32
CA GLU A 46 -0.67 -10.13 8.49
C GLU A 46 0.36 -9.62 9.52
N LEU A 47 1.46 -9.02 9.04
CA LEU A 47 2.44 -8.34 9.89
C LEU A 47 1.75 -7.21 10.67
N TYR A 48 1.04 -6.31 9.99
CA TYR A 48 0.38 -5.19 10.66
C TYR A 48 -0.85 -5.61 11.47
N GLU A 49 -1.60 -6.64 11.08
CA GLU A 49 -2.67 -7.19 11.92
C GLU A 49 -2.14 -7.66 13.29
N SER A 50 -0.94 -8.23 13.31
CA SER A 50 -0.26 -8.68 14.52
C SER A 50 0.38 -7.50 15.26
N TYR A 51 1.11 -6.64 14.56
CA TYR A 51 1.80 -5.49 15.13
C TYR A 51 0.84 -4.46 15.73
N ASN A 52 -0.30 -4.19 15.10
CA ASN A 52 -1.27 -3.21 15.57
C ASN A 52 -1.87 -3.58 16.93
N LYS A 53 -2.02 -4.88 17.23
CA LYS A 53 -2.44 -5.35 18.56
C LYS A 53 -1.41 -5.00 19.63
N ILE A 54 -0.15 -5.28 19.33
CA ILE A 54 0.99 -4.99 20.22
C ILE A 54 1.13 -3.47 20.41
N PHE A 55 1.03 -2.69 19.34
CA PHE A 55 1.11 -1.24 19.39
C PHE A 55 -0.02 -0.63 20.22
N LYS A 56 -1.25 -1.16 20.11
CA LYS A 56 -2.40 -0.69 20.89
C LYS A 56 -2.21 -0.92 22.39
N GLU A 57 -1.77 -2.11 22.79
CA GLU A 57 -1.44 -2.42 24.18
C GLU A 57 -0.33 -1.49 24.69
N HIS A 58 0.75 -1.37 23.93
CA HIS A 58 1.89 -0.51 24.27
C HIS A 58 1.47 0.96 24.43
N TRP A 59 0.66 1.49 23.51
CA TRP A 59 0.20 2.88 23.54
C TRP A 59 -0.67 3.15 24.76
N LYS A 60 -1.59 2.22 25.10
CA LYS A 60 -2.46 2.32 26.27
C LYS A 60 -1.65 2.32 27.56
N GLU A 61 -0.66 1.43 27.68
CA GLU A 61 0.24 1.37 28.83
C GLU A 61 1.05 2.66 29.01
N LYS A 62 1.51 3.27 27.90
CA LYS A 62 2.38 4.46 27.94
C LYS A 62 1.62 5.76 28.13
N THR A 63 0.45 5.89 27.53
CA THR A 63 -0.27 7.18 27.43
C THR A 63 -1.60 7.19 28.16
N GLY A 64 -2.15 6.01 28.50
CA GLY A 64 -3.52 5.87 28.99
C GLY A 64 -4.60 6.03 27.92
N GLN A 65 -4.24 6.35 26.67
CA GLN A 65 -5.16 6.52 25.55
C GLN A 65 -5.40 5.21 24.81
N ASP A 66 -6.61 5.01 24.31
CA ASP A 66 -6.88 3.93 23.37
C ASP A 66 -6.53 4.38 21.95
N VAL A 67 -5.93 3.49 21.17
CA VAL A 67 -5.67 3.71 19.74
C VAL A 67 -6.28 2.58 18.93
N ASP A 68 -6.81 2.93 17.77
CA ASP A 68 -7.31 1.99 16.77
C ASP A 68 -6.63 2.25 15.44
N VAL A 69 -6.14 1.19 14.80
CA VAL A 69 -5.38 1.28 13.54
C VAL A 69 -6.18 0.65 12.42
N ILE A 70 -6.69 1.50 11.53
CA ILE A 70 -7.43 1.10 10.34
C ILE A 70 -6.41 0.82 9.24
N GLN A 71 -6.55 -0.32 8.56
CA GLN A 71 -5.62 -0.74 7.52
C GLN A 71 -6.26 -0.70 6.14
N SER A 72 -5.59 -0.05 5.20
CA SER A 72 -5.85 -0.18 3.76
C SER A 72 -4.69 -0.93 3.13
N HIS A 73 -4.98 -1.90 2.26
CA HIS A 73 -3.97 -2.77 1.64
C HIS A 73 -4.21 -2.93 0.14
N GLY A 74 -3.12 -2.87 -0.63
CA GLY A 74 -3.16 -3.08 -2.08
C GLY A 74 -1.78 -3.12 -2.72
N GLY A 75 -1.74 -3.09 -4.05
CA GLY A 75 -0.48 -2.89 -4.78
C GLY A 75 0.14 -1.54 -4.39
N SER A 76 1.43 -1.53 -4.05
CA SER A 76 2.11 -0.36 -3.47
C SER A 76 1.96 0.93 -4.28
N GLY A 77 2.13 0.86 -5.60
CA GLY A 77 1.96 2.03 -6.47
C GLY A 77 0.51 2.50 -6.57
N LYS A 78 -0.46 1.57 -6.50
CA LYS A 78 -1.88 1.93 -6.41
C LYS A 78 -2.18 2.64 -5.09
N GLN A 79 -1.66 2.13 -3.98
CA GLN A 79 -1.88 2.72 -2.66
C GLN A 79 -1.29 4.14 -2.56
N ALA A 80 -0.10 4.36 -3.10
CA ALA A 80 0.46 5.70 -3.22
C ALA A 80 -0.45 6.64 -4.02
N LEU A 81 -1.00 6.16 -5.13
CA LEU A 81 -1.93 6.94 -5.95
C LEU A 81 -3.25 7.27 -5.22
N GLU A 82 -3.80 6.35 -4.42
CA GLU A 82 -4.99 6.61 -3.60
C GLU A 82 -4.73 7.75 -2.59
N VAL A 83 -3.55 7.75 -1.94
CA VAL A 83 -3.14 8.83 -1.03
C VAL A 83 -3.03 10.16 -1.77
N ILE A 84 -2.30 10.20 -2.88
CA ILE A 84 -2.15 11.40 -3.73
C ILE A 84 -3.51 11.96 -4.17
N ASN A 85 -4.50 11.09 -4.41
CA ASN A 85 -5.85 11.48 -4.81
C ASN A 85 -6.81 11.80 -3.64
N GLY A 86 -6.31 11.83 -2.40
CA GLY A 86 -7.02 12.38 -1.24
C GLY A 86 -7.41 11.36 -0.17
N LEU A 87 -7.01 10.09 -0.28
CA LEU A 87 -7.14 9.15 0.84
C LEU A 87 -6.29 9.66 2.02
N GLN A 88 -6.97 9.99 3.12
CA GLN A 88 -6.35 10.58 4.31
C GLN A 88 -5.59 9.52 5.12
N ALA A 89 -4.39 9.16 4.66
CA ALA A 89 -3.48 8.31 5.42
C ALA A 89 -2.80 9.11 6.52
N ASP A 90 -2.72 8.56 7.73
CA ASP A 90 -1.87 9.09 8.79
C ASP A 90 -0.44 8.59 8.66
N VAL A 91 -0.29 7.34 8.20
CA VAL A 91 1.00 6.71 7.90
C VAL A 91 0.91 5.88 6.62
N VAL A 92 2.00 5.85 5.87
CA VAL A 92 2.14 4.98 4.70
C VAL A 92 3.26 3.97 4.92
N THR A 93 3.03 2.72 4.59
CA THR A 93 4.00 1.63 4.79
C THR A 93 4.11 0.80 3.51
N LEU A 94 4.86 1.35 2.57
CA LEU A 94 4.88 0.92 1.16
C LEU A 94 6.07 0.01 0.83
N ALA A 95 6.10 -0.51 -0.39
CA ALA A 95 7.03 -1.57 -0.80
C ALA A 95 8.44 -1.07 -1.19
N LEU A 96 8.58 0.21 -1.53
CA LEU A 96 9.83 0.81 -2.02
C LEU A 96 9.78 2.34 -1.95
N GLU A 97 10.96 2.93 -1.82
CA GLU A 97 11.20 4.38 -1.66
C GLU A 97 10.46 5.23 -2.70
N TYR A 98 10.55 4.85 -3.98
CA TYR A 98 9.93 5.60 -5.08
C TYR A 98 8.41 5.83 -4.93
N ASP A 99 7.68 4.92 -4.28
CA ASP A 99 6.24 5.12 -4.05
C ASP A 99 5.97 6.17 -2.96
N ILE A 100 6.87 6.30 -1.98
CA ILE A 100 6.78 7.32 -0.93
C ILE A 100 7.27 8.67 -1.48
N ASP A 101 8.34 8.69 -2.29
CA ASP A 101 8.78 9.87 -3.02
C ASP A 101 7.66 10.43 -3.91
N ALA A 102 6.85 9.57 -4.54
CA ALA A 102 5.71 10.04 -5.34
C ALA A 102 4.68 10.82 -4.49
N ILE A 103 4.50 10.42 -3.22
CA ILE A 103 3.61 11.10 -2.27
C ILE A 103 4.25 12.39 -1.76
N GLU A 104 5.55 12.37 -1.42
CA GLU A 104 6.33 13.57 -1.06
C GLU A 104 6.25 14.62 -2.18
N ASN A 105 6.49 14.22 -3.42
CA ASN A 105 6.43 15.11 -4.59
C ASN A 105 5.03 15.70 -4.83
N SER A 106 3.96 15.11 -4.26
CA SER A 106 2.61 15.68 -4.28
C SER A 106 2.35 16.72 -3.17
N GLY A 107 3.30 16.88 -2.24
CA GLY A 107 3.25 17.80 -1.11
C GLY A 107 2.56 17.24 0.13
N MET A 108 2.23 15.95 0.16
CA MET A 108 1.54 15.31 1.29
C MET A 108 2.49 14.84 2.40
N ILE A 109 3.75 14.57 2.05
CA ILE A 109 4.82 14.22 2.98
C ILE A 109 5.86 15.35 2.93
N ARG A 110 6.51 15.64 4.06
CA ARG A 110 7.56 16.66 4.13
C ARG A 110 8.84 16.16 3.45
N ASP A 111 9.59 17.11 2.90
CA ASP A 111 10.91 16.85 2.35
C ASP A 111 11.82 16.10 3.33
N ARG A 112 12.62 15.17 2.83
CA ARG A 112 13.61 14.38 3.60
C ARG A 112 12.96 13.38 4.57
N TRP A 113 11.83 12.82 4.17
CA TRP A 113 11.16 11.77 4.92
C TRP A 113 12.07 10.55 5.15
N LYS A 114 12.91 10.22 4.16
CA LYS A 114 13.79 9.05 4.18
C LYS A 114 14.78 9.10 5.35
N GLU A 115 15.26 10.30 5.68
CA GLU A 115 16.20 10.54 6.77
C GLU A 115 15.54 10.69 8.15
N GLU A 116 14.21 10.68 8.25
CA GLU A 116 13.51 10.85 9.55
C GLU A 116 13.73 9.67 10.49
N PHE A 117 13.94 8.46 9.95
CA PHE A 117 14.19 7.24 10.71
C PHE A 117 15.48 6.53 10.25
N PRO A 118 16.08 5.68 11.11
CA PRO A 118 17.25 4.88 10.73
C PRO A 118 17.03 4.02 9.48
N ASP A 119 18.14 3.61 8.86
CA ASP A 119 18.15 2.66 7.75
C ASP A 119 17.27 3.10 6.56
N ASP A 120 17.35 4.38 6.19
CA ASP A 120 16.56 4.99 5.11
C ASP A 120 15.04 4.81 5.31
N SER A 121 14.60 4.84 6.57
CA SER A 121 13.22 4.59 6.97
C SER A 121 12.68 3.21 6.57
N ALA A 122 13.58 2.22 6.43
CA ALA A 122 13.25 0.82 6.16
C ALA A 122 13.53 -0.07 7.38
N PRO A 123 12.56 -0.22 8.32
CA PRO A 123 12.77 -0.97 9.57
C PRO A 123 12.94 -2.49 9.39
N TYR A 124 12.73 -3.00 8.18
CA TYR A 124 12.95 -4.39 7.82
C TYR A 124 13.28 -4.50 6.33
N THR A 125 13.84 -5.64 5.92
CA THR A 125 14.13 -5.97 4.52
C THR A 125 13.60 -7.35 4.17
N SER A 126 13.48 -7.63 2.86
CA SER A 126 13.16 -8.95 2.31
C SER A 126 14.01 -9.18 1.06
N THR A 127 13.75 -10.27 0.33
CA THR A 127 14.42 -10.58 -0.93
C THR A 127 13.47 -11.30 -1.90
N ILE A 128 13.87 -11.41 -3.16
CA ILE A 128 13.08 -12.12 -4.17
C ILE A 128 13.50 -13.60 -4.22
N VAL A 129 12.51 -14.49 -4.08
CA VAL A 129 12.69 -15.94 -4.18
C VAL A 129 11.71 -16.56 -5.17
N PHE A 130 11.94 -17.82 -5.52
CA PHE A 130 11.02 -18.63 -6.31
C PHE A 130 10.23 -19.58 -5.42
N LEU A 131 8.91 -19.50 -5.52
CA LEU A 131 8.01 -20.49 -4.98
C LEU A 131 7.61 -21.45 -6.12
N VAL A 132 7.92 -22.73 -5.96
CA VAL A 132 7.66 -23.78 -6.96
C VAL A 132 6.66 -24.81 -6.46
N ARG A 133 6.07 -25.57 -7.39
CA ARG A 133 5.17 -26.70 -7.05
C ARG A 133 5.92 -27.76 -6.23
N LYS A 134 5.19 -28.49 -5.39
CA LYS A 134 5.73 -29.58 -4.58
C LYS A 134 6.48 -30.59 -5.47
N GLY A 135 7.71 -30.93 -5.08
CA GLY A 135 8.59 -31.81 -5.84
C GLY A 135 9.36 -31.15 -6.98
N ASN A 136 9.13 -29.85 -7.25
CA ASN A 136 9.77 -29.08 -8.30
C ASN A 136 9.78 -29.81 -9.67
N PRO A 137 8.61 -30.10 -10.25
CA PRO A 137 8.51 -30.96 -11.45
C PRO A 137 9.23 -30.39 -12.68
N LYS A 138 9.41 -29.06 -12.74
CA LYS A 138 10.15 -28.37 -13.80
C LYS A 138 11.65 -28.23 -13.50
N ASN A 139 12.10 -28.68 -12.33
CA ASN A 139 13.48 -28.56 -11.86
C ASN A 139 14.01 -27.12 -11.96
N ILE A 140 13.22 -26.15 -11.50
CA ILE A 140 13.56 -24.73 -11.50
C ILE A 140 14.51 -24.46 -10.35
N GLN A 141 15.70 -23.94 -10.65
CA GLN A 141 16.76 -23.68 -9.68
C GLN A 141 17.31 -22.26 -9.78
N ASP A 142 17.26 -21.66 -10.97
CA ASP A 142 17.79 -20.31 -11.20
C ASP A 142 17.00 -19.54 -12.29
N TRP A 143 17.31 -18.25 -12.46
CA TRP A 143 16.60 -17.34 -13.36
C TRP A 143 16.58 -17.79 -14.83
N ASN A 144 17.61 -18.52 -15.30
CA ASN A 144 17.63 -19.08 -16.65
C ASN A 144 16.55 -20.15 -16.87
N ASP A 145 16.08 -20.82 -15.83
CA ASP A 145 15.01 -21.81 -15.97
C ASP A 145 13.67 -21.15 -16.28
N LEU A 146 13.48 -19.88 -15.87
CA LEU A 146 12.24 -19.14 -16.07
C LEU A 146 11.98 -18.76 -17.53
N ILE A 147 13.00 -18.80 -18.39
CA ILE A 147 12.91 -18.46 -19.83
C ILE A 147 12.81 -19.70 -20.72
N ARG A 148 12.67 -20.90 -20.13
CA ARG A 148 12.43 -22.14 -20.87
C ARG A 148 11.03 -22.14 -21.45
N ASP A 149 10.87 -22.68 -22.66
CA ASP A 149 9.58 -22.70 -23.37
C ASP A 149 8.50 -23.54 -22.66
N ASP A 150 8.88 -24.39 -21.72
CA ASP A 150 7.97 -25.26 -20.98
C ASP A 150 7.61 -24.75 -19.58
N VAL A 151 7.98 -23.52 -19.21
CA VAL A 151 7.77 -22.98 -17.86
C VAL A 151 6.79 -21.82 -17.88
N ASP A 152 5.70 -21.96 -17.13
CA ASP A 152 4.74 -20.88 -16.91
C ASP A 152 5.05 -20.11 -15.61
N VAL A 153 5.23 -18.80 -15.73
CA VAL A 153 5.62 -17.90 -14.63
C VAL A 153 4.44 -17.08 -14.13
N ILE A 154 4.30 -17.00 -12.81
CA ILE A 154 3.39 -16.07 -12.13
C ILE A 154 4.18 -14.90 -11.55
N THR A 155 3.77 -13.67 -11.87
CA THR A 155 4.30 -12.44 -11.28
C THR A 155 3.24 -11.35 -11.28
N PRO A 156 3.22 -10.45 -10.29
CA PRO A 156 2.33 -9.29 -10.33
C PRO A 156 2.75 -8.26 -11.41
N ASN A 157 1.88 -7.28 -11.65
CA ASN A 157 2.04 -6.21 -12.63
C ASN A 157 2.94 -5.07 -12.11
N PRO A 158 4.07 -4.75 -12.78
CA PRO A 158 4.96 -3.65 -12.38
C PRO A 158 4.32 -2.26 -12.37
N LYS A 159 3.20 -2.06 -13.08
CA LYS A 159 2.49 -0.78 -13.12
C LYS A 159 1.74 -0.47 -11.82
N THR A 160 1.42 -1.47 -11.01
CA THR A 160 0.60 -1.31 -9.79
C THR A 160 1.26 -1.88 -8.54
N SER A 161 2.18 -2.83 -8.68
CA SER A 161 2.79 -3.55 -7.56
C SER A 161 4.26 -3.17 -7.36
N GLY A 162 4.66 -2.91 -6.11
CA GLY A 162 6.06 -2.73 -5.73
C GLY A 162 6.86 -4.03 -5.82
N GLY A 163 6.32 -5.14 -5.32
CA GLY A 163 6.96 -6.46 -5.46
C GLY A 163 7.20 -6.86 -6.92
N ALA A 164 6.33 -6.46 -7.84
CA ALA A 164 6.54 -6.69 -9.28
C ALA A 164 7.76 -5.92 -9.83
N ARG A 165 7.98 -4.70 -9.36
CA ARG A 165 9.16 -3.90 -9.73
C ARG A 165 10.42 -4.52 -9.15
N TRP A 166 10.40 -4.98 -7.90
CA TRP A 166 11.51 -5.76 -7.33
C TRP A 166 11.78 -7.07 -8.11
N ASN A 167 10.74 -7.80 -8.50
CA ASN A 167 10.87 -9.01 -9.33
C ASN A 167 11.52 -8.71 -10.70
N TYR A 168 11.16 -7.58 -11.32
CA TYR A 168 11.76 -7.13 -12.57
C TYR A 168 13.24 -6.78 -12.37
N LEU A 169 13.55 -5.97 -11.34
CA LEU A 169 14.91 -5.51 -11.06
C LEU A 169 15.84 -6.67 -10.69
N ALA A 170 15.35 -7.67 -9.96
CA ALA A 170 16.12 -8.87 -9.65
C ALA A 170 16.48 -9.66 -10.93
N ALA A 171 15.52 -9.85 -11.84
CA ALA A 171 15.76 -10.49 -13.13
C ALA A 171 16.74 -9.67 -14.00
N TRP A 172 16.60 -8.34 -13.99
CA TRP A 172 17.48 -7.43 -14.72
C TRP A 172 18.91 -7.47 -14.19
N ALA A 173 19.08 -7.44 -12.86
CA ALA A 173 20.39 -7.54 -12.22
C ALA A 173 21.06 -8.90 -12.49
N TYR A 174 20.28 -10.00 -12.50
CA TYR A 174 20.77 -11.30 -12.91
C TYR A 174 21.29 -11.27 -14.36
N ALA A 175 20.47 -10.80 -15.30
CA ALA A 175 20.84 -10.71 -16.71
C ALA A 175 22.07 -9.81 -16.91
N GLN A 176 22.15 -8.70 -16.17
CA GLN A 176 23.29 -7.80 -16.21
C GLN A 176 24.61 -8.51 -15.88
N LYS A 177 24.60 -9.35 -14.84
CA LYS A 177 25.77 -10.15 -14.45
C LYS A 177 26.05 -11.26 -15.46
N GLN A 178 25.02 -11.96 -15.92
CA GLN A 178 25.13 -13.09 -16.84
C GLN A 178 25.69 -12.69 -18.20
N TYR A 179 25.28 -11.54 -18.73
CA TYR A 179 25.61 -11.08 -20.07
C TYR A 179 26.65 -9.96 -20.08
N ASN A 180 27.38 -9.77 -18.98
CA ASN A 180 28.43 -8.75 -18.85
C ASN A 180 27.96 -7.35 -19.32
N ARG A 181 26.75 -6.95 -18.90
CA ARG A 181 26.12 -5.67 -19.26
C ARG A 181 25.83 -5.48 -20.76
N ASN A 182 25.77 -6.55 -21.56
CA ASN A 182 25.29 -6.46 -22.93
C ASN A 182 23.77 -6.22 -22.93
N GLU A 183 23.38 -4.99 -23.27
CA GLU A 183 21.99 -4.52 -23.19
C GLU A 183 21.03 -5.32 -24.09
N GLU A 184 21.41 -5.63 -25.33
CA GLU A 184 20.58 -6.42 -26.25
C GLU A 184 20.28 -7.82 -25.68
N GLN A 185 21.27 -8.48 -25.09
CA GLN A 185 21.08 -9.79 -24.47
C GLN A 185 20.22 -9.71 -23.21
N MET A 186 20.40 -8.66 -22.40
CA MET A 186 19.59 -8.42 -21.21
C MET A 186 18.12 -8.18 -21.56
N GLU A 187 17.84 -7.32 -22.55
CA GLU A 187 16.48 -7.06 -23.02
C GLU A 187 15.83 -8.33 -23.58
N ASN A 188 16.57 -9.13 -24.36
CA ASN A 188 16.08 -10.40 -24.88
C ASN A 188 15.75 -11.40 -23.77
N PHE A 189 16.57 -11.46 -22.71
CA PHE A 189 16.29 -12.29 -21.54
C PHE A 189 14.98 -11.88 -20.85
N ILE A 190 14.81 -10.59 -20.59
CA ILE A 190 13.60 -10.05 -19.95
C ILE A 190 12.37 -10.27 -20.84
N LYS A 191 12.51 -10.05 -22.15
CA LYS A 191 11.44 -10.30 -23.11
C LYS A 191 10.98 -11.75 -23.07
N LYS A 192 11.90 -12.72 -23.10
CA LYS A 192 11.56 -14.15 -22.98
C LYS A 192 10.90 -14.48 -21.65
N LEU A 193 11.44 -13.93 -20.55
CA LEU A 193 10.84 -14.11 -19.23
C LEU A 193 9.38 -13.65 -19.18
N TYR A 194 9.08 -12.48 -19.75
CA TYR A 194 7.72 -11.94 -19.77
C TYR A 194 6.81 -12.62 -20.82
N GLN A 195 7.36 -13.27 -21.85
CA GLN A 195 6.59 -14.14 -22.75
C GLN A 195 6.08 -15.40 -22.03
N ASN A 196 6.80 -15.87 -21.01
CA ASN A 196 6.40 -16.98 -20.17
C ASN A 196 5.48 -16.58 -19.01
N VAL A 197 5.13 -15.30 -18.86
CA VAL A 197 4.22 -14.86 -17.80
C VAL A 197 2.78 -15.14 -18.20
N LEU A 198 2.10 -15.99 -17.42
CA LEU A 198 0.72 -16.38 -17.70
C LEU A 198 -0.29 -15.28 -17.32
N VAL A 199 -0.08 -14.66 -16.15
CA VAL A 199 -0.98 -13.64 -15.58
C VAL A 199 -0.15 -12.55 -14.90
N LEU A 200 -0.58 -11.29 -15.10
CA LEU A 200 -0.04 -10.11 -14.43
C LEU A 200 -1.04 -9.57 -13.41
N ASP A 201 -1.07 -10.19 -12.23
CA ASP A 201 -1.98 -9.81 -11.14
C ASP A 201 -1.72 -8.40 -10.62
N SER A 202 -2.75 -7.73 -10.11
CA SER A 202 -2.67 -6.33 -9.67
C SER A 202 -1.74 -6.09 -8.47
N GLY A 203 -1.49 -7.13 -7.65
CA GLY A 203 -0.66 -7.11 -6.45
C GLY A 203 -0.08 -8.48 -6.13
N ALA A 204 0.91 -8.53 -5.23
CA ALA A 204 1.64 -9.76 -4.91
C ALA A 204 0.77 -10.85 -4.25
N ARG A 205 -0.22 -10.49 -3.41
CA ARG A 205 -1.16 -11.49 -2.85
C ARG A 205 -2.05 -12.09 -3.92
N SER A 206 -2.57 -11.28 -4.85
CA SER A 206 -3.34 -11.81 -5.97
C SER A 206 -2.52 -12.79 -6.80
N ALA A 207 -1.22 -12.54 -6.99
CA ALA A 207 -0.30 -13.52 -7.57
C ALA A 207 -0.14 -14.80 -6.72
N THR A 208 -0.13 -14.68 -5.38
CA THR A 208 -0.20 -15.85 -4.48
C THR A 208 -1.48 -16.64 -4.69
N THR A 209 -2.64 -15.98 -4.81
CA THR A 209 -3.93 -16.64 -5.06
C THR A 209 -3.92 -17.40 -6.39
N SER A 210 -3.48 -16.75 -7.48
CA SER A 210 -3.35 -17.39 -8.81
C SER A 210 -2.46 -18.65 -8.74
N PHE A 211 -1.33 -18.56 -8.06
CA PHE A 211 -0.40 -19.69 -7.93
C PHE A 211 -0.92 -20.78 -6.98
N ALA A 212 -1.13 -20.45 -5.70
CA ALA A 212 -1.35 -21.41 -4.64
C ALA A 212 -2.79 -21.95 -4.61
N GLU A 213 -3.78 -21.09 -4.84
CA GLU A 213 -5.20 -21.45 -4.72
C GLU A 213 -5.77 -21.91 -6.07
N ASN A 214 -5.49 -21.17 -7.15
CA ASN A 214 -6.03 -21.49 -8.48
C ASN A 214 -5.16 -22.48 -9.27
N GLY A 215 -4.01 -22.89 -8.73
CA GLY A 215 -3.16 -23.91 -9.35
C GLY A 215 -2.50 -23.49 -10.67
N GLN A 216 -2.36 -22.19 -10.93
CA GLN A 216 -1.79 -21.66 -12.18
C GLN A 216 -0.27 -21.55 -12.13
N GLY A 217 0.40 -21.82 -13.26
CA GLY A 217 1.85 -21.69 -13.41
C GLY A 217 2.68 -22.72 -12.64
N ASP A 218 3.95 -22.78 -13.00
CA ASP A 218 4.96 -23.69 -12.44
C ASP A 218 5.77 -23.04 -11.31
N VAL A 219 5.93 -21.71 -11.38
CA VAL A 219 6.73 -20.91 -10.45
C VAL A 219 6.13 -19.52 -10.25
N LYS A 220 6.14 -19.05 -9.00
CA LYS A 220 5.81 -17.68 -8.63
C LYS A 220 7.06 -16.99 -8.10
N ARG A 221 7.30 -15.75 -8.53
CA ARG A 221 8.29 -14.86 -7.90
C ARG A 221 7.68 -14.14 -6.70
N GLU A 222 8.30 -14.30 -5.53
CA GLU A 222 7.79 -13.84 -4.25
C GLU A 222 8.79 -12.93 -3.54
N ASN A 223 8.27 -11.93 -2.80
CA ASN A 223 8.98 -10.97 -1.96
C ASN A 223 8.39 -11.03 -0.56
#